data_AF-A0A954WK29-F1
#
_entry.id   AF-A0A954WK29-F1
#
_cell.length_a   1.000
_cell.length_b   1.000
_cell.length_c   1.000
_cell.angle_alpha   90.00
_cell.angle_beta   90.00
_cell.angle_gamma   90.00
#
_symmetry.space_group_name_H-M   'P 1'
#
loop_
_entity.id
_entity.type
_entity.pdbx_description
1 polymer ?
#
loop_
_entity_poly.entity_id
_entity_poly.type
_entity_poly.pdbx_seq_one_letter_code
_entity_poly.pdbx_strand_id
1 'polypeptide(L)'
;MRYLCSILVLLVSFNVCSIGRANGVQKEWQSTSLYDLLSEQAVGEKLVLSDEQREELSVSDNEVEGEIVKKLQRAMFTITDPTARADKAKEIIASRHDLEEERLKQILLAHQLELLKAVWRQREIDRRGLADVLVNAKAALKLSDEQVEDLRSLEDSSREEREVTLRRLKKEAEDRFLGTLTESQRQEWTRLLGKTTDIPKEEE
;
A
#
# COMPACT_ATOMS: atom_id res chain seq x y z
N MET A 1 8.68 7.66 20.11
CA MET A 1 9.82 7.28 19.24
C MET A 1 9.41 6.84 17.81
N ARG A 2 8.13 6.79 17.44
CA ARG A 2 7.66 6.46 16.07
C ARG A 2 8.16 7.40 14.95
N TYR A 3 8.53 8.64 15.29
CA TYR A 3 9.01 9.61 14.30
C TYR A 3 10.43 9.37 13.79
N LEU A 4 11.29 8.69 14.56
CA LEU A 4 12.71 8.54 14.19
C LEU A 4 12.91 7.52 13.05
N CYS A 5 12.09 6.47 13.00
CA CYS A 5 12.10 5.50 11.91
C CYS A 5 11.58 6.12 10.60
N SER A 6 10.49 6.89 10.67
CA SER A 6 10.02 7.69 9.53
C SER A 6 11.07 8.71 9.08
N ILE A 7 11.79 9.37 10.00
CA ILE A 7 12.83 10.34 9.65
C ILE A 7 14.05 9.66 9.00
N LEU A 8 14.47 8.48 9.45
CA LEU A 8 15.60 7.78 8.85
C LEU A 8 15.24 7.20 7.46
N VAL A 9 14.03 6.67 7.31
CA VAL A 9 13.47 6.27 6.00
C VAL A 9 13.31 7.49 5.10
N LEU A 10 12.86 8.63 5.63
CA LEU A 10 12.77 9.90 4.90
C LEU A 10 14.15 10.45 4.54
N LEU A 11 15.19 10.25 5.34
CA LEU A 11 16.57 10.69 5.07
C LEU A 11 17.26 9.81 4.02
N VAL A 12 17.03 8.49 4.04
CA VAL A 12 17.42 7.60 2.94
C VAL A 12 16.65 8.00 1.67
N SER A 13 15.36 8.29 1.81
CA SER A 13 14.54 8.82 0.71
C SER A 13 15.05 10.17 0.21
N PHE A 14 15.56 11.06 1.07
CA PHE A 14 16.04 12.40 0.69
C PHE A 14 17.40 12.37 -0.01
N ASN A 15 18.32 11.49 0.43
CA ASN A 15 19.61 11.30 -0.24
C ASN A 15 19.50 10.53 -1.56
N VAL A 16 18.43 9.75 -1.75
CA VAL A 16 18.12 9.06 -3.03
C VAL A 16 17.17 9.91 -3.90
N CYS A 17 16.36 10.82 -3.32
CA CYS A 17 15.40 11.68 -4.03
C CYS A 17 16.03 12.71 -4.97
N SER A 18 17.33 13.00 -4.83
CA SER A 18 18.03 13.83 -5.80
C SER A 18 18.17 13.16 -7.17
N ILE A 19 17.88 11.85 -7.28
CA ILE A 19 18.02 11.06 -8.52
C ILE A 19 16.65 10.68 -9.14
N GLY A 20 15.52 10.93 -8.48
CA GLY A 20 14.23 10.52 -9.04
C GLY A 20 13.02 11.22 -8.45
N ARG A 21 12.73 12.45 -8.90
CA ARG A 21 11.37 13.01 -8.80
C ARG A 21 10.44 12.24 -9.73
N ALA A 22 9.87 11.15 -9.23
CA ALA A 22 8.66 10.55 -9.79
C ALA A 22 7.80 10.06 -8.62
N ASN A 23 6.56 10.53 -8.57
CA ASN A 23 5.55 10.30 -7.52
C ASN A 23 5.14 8.82 -7.30
N GLY A 24 5.93 7.84 -7.78
CA GLY A 24 5.70 6.40 -7.61
C GLY A 24 6.61 5.73 -6.58
N VAL A 25 7.83 6.24 -6.34
CA VAL A 25 8.85 5.53 -5.55
C VAL A 25 8.54 5.56 -4.04
N GLN A 26 7.82 6.56 -3.55
CA GLN A 26 7.53 6.70 -2.11
C GLN A 26 6.56 5.62 -1.58
N LYS A 27 5.73 5.04 -2.47
CA LYS A 27 4.78 3.97 -2.13
C LYS A 27 5.44 2.58 -2.02
N GLU A 28 6.62 2.43 -2.60
CA GLU A 28 7.30 1.13 -2.76
C GLU A 28 7.94 0.63 -1.46
N TRP A 29 8.33 1.55 -0.56
CA TRP A 29 9.05 1.24 0.68
C TRP A 29 8.18 1.06 1.92
N GLN A 30 6.88 1.28 1.80
CA GLN A 30 5.94 1.00 2.88
C GLN A 30 5.53 -0.46 2.81
N SER A 31 6.34 -1.37 3.36
CA SER A 31 5.86 -2.72 3.70
C SER A 31 4.95 -2.59 4.92
N THR A 32 3.70 -3.05 4.81
CA THR A 32 2.81 -3.11 5.97
C THR A 32 3.42 -4.11 6.95
N SER A 33 3.82 -3.65 8.14
CA SER A 33 4.35 -4.53 9.19
C SER A 33 3.24 -5.41 9.75
N LEU A 34 3.58 -6.62 10.19
CA LEU A 34 2.67 -7.46 10.97
C LEU A 34 2.33 -6.80 12.31
N TYR A 35 3.25 -6.05 12.91
CA TYR A 35 3.02 -5.30 14.14
C TYR A 35 2.08 -4.11 13.93
N ASP A 36 2.12 -3.45 12.76
CA ASP A 36 1.16 -2.39 12.43
C ASP A 36 -0.29 -2.92 12.48
N LEU A 37 -0.52 -4.14 11.98
CA LEU A 37 -1.83 -4.80 12.05
C LEU A 37 -2.24 -5.09 13.50
N LEU A 38 -1.31 -5.57 14.32
CA LEU A 38 -1.58 -5.90 15.73
C LEU A 38 -1.86 -4.66 16.57
N SER A 39 -1.32 -3.50 16.18
CA SER A 39 -1.60 -2.22 16.82
C SER A 39 -3.05 -1.75 16.61
N GLU A 40 -3.76 -2.34 15.66
CA GLU A 40 -5.15 -2.03 15.42
C GLU A 40 -6.08 -2.84 16.31
N GLN A 41 -6.93 -2.10 17.03
CA GLN A 41 -7.87 -2.69 17.99
C GLN A 41 -8.74 -3.78 17.35
N ALA A 42 -9.24 -3.59 16.13
CA ALA A 42 -10.10 -4.55 15.45
C ALA A 42 -9.38 -5.90 15.17
N VAL A 43 -8.09 -5.86 14.87
CA VAL A 43 -7.29 -7.08 14.64
C VAL A 43 -6.96 -7.75 15.98
N GLY A 44 -6.58 -6.95 16.98
CA GLY A 44 -6.28 -7.44 18.34
C GLY A 44 -7.49 -8.09 19.03
N GLU A 45 -8.68 -7.56 18.83
CA GLU A 45 -9.94 -8.16 19.32
C GLU A 45 -10.25 -9.47 18.60
N LYS A 46 -10.07 -9.51 17.28
CA LYS A 46 -10.32 -10.72 16.47
C LYS A 46 -9.36 -11.86 16.81
N LEU A 47 -8.14 -11.52 17.22
CA LEU A 47 -7.11 -12.48 17.63
C LEU A 47 -7.24 -12.91 19.09
N VAL A 48 -8.11 -12.26 19.89
CA VAL A 48 -8.29 -12.54 21.31
C VAL A 48 -6.95 -12.54 22.05
N LEU A 49 -6.17 -11.48 21.87
CA LEU A 49 -4.85 -11.33 22.50
C LEU A 49 -5.02 -11.04 23.99
N SER A 50 -4.34 -11.82 24.83
CA SER A 50 -4.22 -11.54 26.27
C SER A 50 -3.41 -10.28 26.53
N ASP A 51 -3.56 -9.68 27.71
CA ASP A 51 -2.82 -8.48 28.09
C ASP A 51 -1.30 -8.72 28.15
N GLU A 52 -0.88 -9.90 28.61
CA GLU A 52 0.53 -10.33 28.62
C GLU A 52 1.10 -10.42 27.19
N GLN A 53 0.37 -11.06 26.27
CA GLN A 53 0.77 -11.08 24.86
C GLN A 53 0.84 -9.68 24.25
N ARG A 54 -0.07 -8.76 24.61
CA ARG A 54 -0.04 -7.37 24.10
C ARG A 54 1.21 -6.63 24.58
N GLU A 55 1.62 -6.83 25.82
CA GLU A 55 2.85 -6.24 26.36
C GLU A 55 4.09 -6.82 25.66
N GLU A 56 4.17 -8.15 25.54
CA GLU A 56 5.27 -8.83 24.84
C GLU A 56 5.37 -8.41 23.38
N LEU A 57 4.24 -8.28 22.67
CA LEU A 57 4.20 -7.78 21.29
C LEU A 57 4.75 -6.36 21.18
N SER A 58 4.43 -5.48 22.13
CA SER A 58 4.97 -4.12 22.14
C SER A 58 6.48 -4.09 22.37
N VAL A 59 7.01 -4.99 23.20
CA VAL A 59 8.46 -5.11 23.40
C VAL A 59 9.12 -5.66 22.14
N SER A 60 8.54 -6.72 21.57
CA SER A 60 9.09 -7.39 20.39
C SER A 60 9.09 -6.49 19.14
N ASP A 61 8.06 -5.67 18.95
CA ASP A 61 8.01 -4.66 17.88
C ASP A 61 9.22 -3.71 17.96
N ASN A 62 9.48 -3.15 19.15
CA ASN A 62 10.63 -2.26 19.38
C ASN A 62 11.98 -2.96 19.13
N GLU A 63 12.10 -4.24 19.47
CA GLU A 63 13.31 -5.02 19.21
C GLU A 63 13.53 -5.24 17.71
N VAL A 64 12.49 -5.63 16.97
CA VAL A 64 12.54 -5.80 15.52
C VAL A 64 12.90 -4.48 14.84
N GLU A 65 12.22 -3.37 15.21
CA GLU A 65 12.55 -2.05 14.68
C GLU A 65 14.02 -1.69 14.97
N GLY A 66 14.47 -1.92 16.20
CA GLY A 66 15.86 -1.68 16.60
C GLY A 66 16.87 -2.49 15.79
N GLU A 67 16.59 -3.76 15.50
CA GLU A 67 17.43 -4.61 14.66
C GLU A 67 17.48 -4.13 13.21
N ILE A 68 16.33 -3.80 12.62
CA ILE A 68 16.25 -3.30 11.24
C ILE A 68 17.00 -1.98 11.11
N VAL A 69 16.81 -1.05 12.05
CA VAL A 69 17.52 0.23 12.06
C VAL A 69 19.03 0.02 12.17
N LYS A 70 19.50 -0.88 13.05
CA LYS A 70 20.93 -1.20 13.16
C LYS A 70 21.50 -1.77 11.86
N LYS A 71 20.76 -2.67 11.19
CA LYS A 71 21.17 -3.25 9.89
C LYS A 71 21.24 -2.18 8.81
N LEU A 72 20.24 -1.30 8.73
CA LEU A 72 20.21 -0.19 7.78
C LEU A 72 21.34 0.80 8.04
N GLN A 73 21.55 1.22 9.29
CA GLN A 73 22.65 2.11 9.66
C GLN A 73 23.99 1.49 9.27
N ARG A 74 24.21 0.20 9.58
CA ARG A 74 25.42 -0.50 9.17
C ARG A 74 25.61 -0.44 7.66
N ALA A 75 24.59 -0.77 6.87
CA ALA A 75 24.66 -0.70 5.41
C ALA A 75 24.99 0.72 4.90
N MET A 76 24.41 1.75 5.50
CA MET A 76 24.68 3.15 5.14
C MET A 76 26.13 3.55 5.40
N PHE A 77 26.75 3.07 6.48
CA PHE A 77 28.13 3.40 6.85
C PHE A 77 29.18 2.50 6.18
N THR A 78 28.85 1.25 5.86
CA THR A 78 29.81 0.29 5.28
C THR A 78 29.82 0.29 3.76
N ILE A 79 28.71 0.63 3.11
CA ILE A 79 28.58 0.58 1.65
C ILE A 79 28.75 1.99 1.09
N THR A 80 29.86 2.23 0.39
CA THR A 80 30.18 3.52 -0.23
C THR A 80 29.40 3.77 -1.52
N ASP A 81 29.16 2.72 -2.31
CA ASP A 81 28.39 2.79 -3.55
C ASP A 81 26.88 3.05 -3.28
N PRO A 82 26.29 4.13 -3.82
CA PRO A 82 24.89 4.45 -3.59
C PRO A 82 23.90 3.40 -4.08
N THR A 83 24.18 2.74 -5.20
CA THR A 83 23.28 1.74 -5.80
C THR A 83 23.26 0.47 -4.95
N ALA A 84 24.44 -0.07 -4.64
CA ALA A 84 24.57 -1.24 -3.76
C ALA A 84 23.99 -0.97 -2.36
N ARG A 85 24.07 0.27 -1.87
CA ARG A 85 23.44 0.66 -0.60
C ARG A 85 21.91 0.62 -0.69
N ALA A 86 21.33 1.12 -1.78
CA ALA A 86 19.89 1.07 -2.00
C ALA A 86 19.40 -0.38 -2.12
N ASP A 87 20.10 -1.23 -2.87
CA ASP A 87 19.75 -2.65 -3.00
C ASP A 87 19.85 -3.38 -1.66
N LYS A 88 20.88 -3.08 -0.85
CA LYS A 88 20.99 -3.66 0.49
C LYS A 88 19.88 -3.20 1.42
N ALA A 89 19.46 -1.94 1.32
CA ALA A 89 18.32 -1.43 2.07
C ALA A 89 17.02 -2.16 1.69
N LYS A 90 16.80 -2.44 0.39
CA LYS A 90 15.66 -3.24 -0.08
C LYS A 90 15.68 -4.64 0.51
N GLU A 91 16.83 -5.30 0.49
CA GLU A 91 17.00 -6.65 1.06
C GLU A 91 16.70 -6.67 2.57
N ILE A 92 17.20 -5.69 3.32
CA ILE A 92 16.93 -5.58 4.76
C ILE A 92 15.43 -5.39 5.02
N ILE A 93 14.78 -4.53 4.24
CA ILE A 93 13.33 -4.28 4.38
C ILE A 93 12.52 -5.51 3.97
N ALA A 94 12.93 -6.23 2.92
CA ALA A 94 12.30 -7.49 2.53
C ALA A 94 12.41 -8.54 3.64
N SER A 95 13.56 -8.61 4.33
CA SER A 95 13.79 -9.52 5.45
C SER A 95 13.01 -9.16 6.73
N ARG A 96 12.41 -7.96 6.79
CA ARG A 96 11.63 -7.52 7.96
C ARG A 96 10.49 -8.47 8.25
N HIS A 97 9.74 -8.88 7.22
CA HIS A 97 8.60 -9.77 7.40
C HIS A 97 8.99 -11.12 8.00
N ASP A 98 10.09 -11.71 7.52
CA ASP A 98 10.58 -12.99 8.05
C ASP A 98 11.01 -12.86 9.52
N LEU A 99 11.68 -11.77 9.86
CA LEU A 99 12.08 -11.48 11.24
C LEU A 99 10.86 -11.27 12.16
N GLU A 100 9.87 -10.51 11.69
CA GLU A 100 8.61 -10.32 12.42
C GLU A 100 7.90 -11.65 12.65
N GLU A 101 7.78 -12.49 11.62
CA GLU A 101 7.12 -13.79 11.73
C GLU A 101 7.83 -14.69 12.77
N GLU A 102 9.16 -14.77 12.75
CA GLU A 102 9.93 -15.57 13.72
C GLU A 102 9.74 -15.09 15.16
N ARG A 103 9.65 -13.77 15.38
CA ARG A 103 9.37 -13.21 16.71
C ARG A 103 7.93 -13.49 17.15
N LEU A 104 6.97 -13.29 16.25
CA LEU A 104 5.56 -13.51 16.52
C LEU A 104 5.23 -14.98 16.81
N LYS A 105 5.95 -15.95 16.24
CA LYS A 105 5.82 -17.38 16.57
C LYS A 105 6.09 -17.70 18.05
N GLN A 106 6.86 -16.87 18.74
CA GLN A 106 7.20 -17.08 20.15
C GLN A 106 6.12 -16.54 21.10
N ILE A 107 5.30 -15.58 20.65
CA ILE A 107 4.32 -14.86 21.47
C ILE A 107 2.89 -15.31 21.13
N LEU A 108 2.60 -15.51 19.84
CA LEU A 108 1.28 -15.87 19.35
C LEU A 108 1.11 -17.38 19.25
N LEU A 109 -0.11 -17.84 19.54
CA LEU A 109 -0.51 -19.20 19.22
C LEU A 109 -0.54 -19.39 17.69
N ALA A 110 -0.29 -20.62 17.23
CA ALA A 110 -0.22 -20.91 15.79
C ALA A 110 -1.46 -20.43 15.01
N HIS A 111 -2.66 -20.60 15.56
CA HIS A 111 -3.89 -20.14 14.92
C HIS A 111 -4.04 -18.61 14.88
N GLN A 112 -3.53 -17.89 15.89
CA GLN A 112 -3.50 -16.43 15.93
C GLN A 112 -2.55 -15.90 14.85
N LEU A 113 -1.37 -16.52 14.71
CA LEU A 113 -0.41 -16.16 13.67
C LEU A 113 -0.97 -16.42 12.26
N GLU A 114 -1.64 -17.55 12.03
CA GLU A 114 -2.26 -17.84 10.72
C GLU A 114 -3.38 -16.85 10.38
N LEU A 115 -4.19 -16.45 11.37
CA LEU A 115 -5.21 -15.43 11.16
C LEU A 115 -4.59 -14.07 10.85
N LEU A 116 -3.53 -13.68 11.56
CA LEU A 116 -2.79 -12.44 11.31
C LEU A 116 -2.22 -12.41 9.89
N LYS A 117 -1.60 -13.50 9.44
CA LYS A 117 -1.09 -13.65 8.07
C LYS A 117 -2.20 -13.54 7.03
N ALA A 118 -3.37 -14.11 7.30
CA ALA A 118 -4.52 -13.99 6.40
C ALA A 118 -4.99 -12.53 6.30
N VAL A 119 -5.07 -11.81 7.42
CA VAL A 119 -5.41 -10.37 7.44
C VAL A 119 -4.35 -9.56 6.68
N TRP A 120 -3.07 -9.86 6.89
CA TRP A 120 -1.98 -9.19 6.17
C TRP A 120 -2.07 -9.41 4.66
N ARG A 121 -2.29 -10.65 4.20
CA ARG A 121 -2.46 -10.95 2.77
C ARG A 121 -3.64 -10.19 2.18
N GLN A 122 -4.76 -10.09 2.90
CA GLN A 122 -5.92 -9.34 2.44
C GLN A 122 -5.58 -7.86 2.25
N ARG A 123 -4.85 -7.25 3.20
CA ARG A 123 -4.38 -5.86 3.05
C ARG A 123 -3.46 -5.67 1.87
N GLU A 124 -2.58 -6.62 1.64
CA GLU A 124 -1.65 -6.51 0.54
C GLU A 124 -2.36 -6.60 -0.80
N ILE A 125 -3.42 -7.42 -0.90
CA ILE A 125 -4.32 -7.45 -2.05
C ILE A 125 -5.01 -6.09 -2.22
N ASP A 126 -5.52 -5.49 -1.15
CA ASP A 126 -6.20 -4.19 -1.22
C ASP A 126 -5.25 -3.06 -1.66
N ARG A 127 -3.96 -3.17 -1.29
CA ARG A 127 -2.96 -2.14 -1.56
C ARG A 127 -2.28 -2.27 -2.92
N ARG A 128 -1.88 -3.49 -3.29
CA ARG A 128 -1.09 -3.78 -4.48
C ARG A 128 -1.90 -4.43 -5.61
N GLY A 129 -3.06 -4.99 -5.30
CA GLY A 129 -3.81 -5.81 -6.23
C GLY A 129 -3.52 -7.29 -6.04
N LEU A 130 -4.48 -8.12 -6.47
CA LEU A 130 -4.41 -9.56 -6.31
C LEU A 130 -3.27 -10.18 -7.14
N ALA A 131 -3.06 -9.70 -8.37
CA ALA A 131 -2.08 -10.33 -9.24
C ALA A 131 -0.65 -10.09 -8.72
N ASP A 132 -0.34 -8.86 -8.28
CA ASP A 132 0.93 -8.57 -7.59
C ASP A 132 1.19 -9.48 -6.38
N VAL A 133 0.17 -9.74 -5.55
CA VAL A 133 0.31 -10.66 -4.40
C VAL A 133 0.57 -12.09 -4.85
N LEU A 134 -0.16 -12.57 -5.86
CA LEU A 134 0.01 -13.93 -6.40
C LEU A 134 1.37 -14.12 -7.08
N VAL A 135 1.84 -13.12 -7.83
CA VAL A 135 3.16 -13.13 -8.47
C VAL A 135 4.28 -13.17 -7.42
N ASN A 136 4.15 -12.41 -6.33
CA ASN A 136 5.10 -12.50 -5.22
C ASN A 136 5.05 -13.85 -4.49
N ALA A 137 3.91 -14.55 -4.55
CA ALA A 137 3.75 -15.90 -4.01
C ALA A 137 4.11 -17.02 -5.01
N LYS A 138 4.71 -16.69 -6.18
CA LYS A 138 5.03 -17.64 -7.26
C LYS A 138 5.68 -18.93 -6.78
N ALA A 139 6.71 -18.86 -5.93
CA ALA A 139 7.43 -20.04 -5.46
C ALA A 139 6.56 -20.95 -4.58
N ALA A 140 5.75 -20.35 -3.71
CA ALA A 140 4.84 -21.09 -2.82
C ALA A 140 3.69 -21.73 -3.60
N LEU A 141 3.14 -21.01 -4.58
CA LEU A 141 2.03 -21.45 -5.42
C LEU A 141 2.47 -22.27 -6.64
N LYS A 142 3.79 -22.39 -6.86
CA LYS A 142 4.39 -23.08 -8.00
C LYS A 142 3.87 -22.57 -9.35
N LEU A 143 3.71 -21.26 -9.49
CA LEU A 143 3.24 -20.65 -10.74
C LEU A 143 4.33 -20.72 -11.82
N SER A 144 3.94 -21.04 -13.05
CA SER A 144 4.81 -20.92 -14.22
C SER A 144 5.04 -19.46 -14.62
N ASP A 145 6.04 -19.21 -15.46
CA ASP A 145 6.27 -17.87 -16.03
C ASP A 145 5.09 -17.41 -16.89
N GLU A 146 4.48 -18.34 -17.63
CA GLU A 146 3.28 -18.07 -18.44
C GLU A 146 2.10 -17.66 -17.55
N GLN A 147 1.86 -18.37 -16.44
CA GLN A 147 0.82 -18.01 -15.48
C GLN A 147 1.06 -16.64 -14.84
N VAL A 148 2.32 -16.26 -14.60
CA VAL A 148 2.66 -14.93 -14.08
C VAL A 148 2.34 -13.83 -15.09
N GLU A 149 2.62 -14.07 -16.37
CA GLU A 149 2.32 -13.12 -17.43
C GLU A 149 0.80 -12.98 -17.66
N ASP A 150 0.07 -14.10 -17.67
CA ASP A 150 -1.39 -14.12 -17.76
C ASP A 150 -2.03 -13.34 -16.61
N LEU A 151 -1.52 -13.50 -15.39
CA LEU A 151 -2.01 -12.77 -14.20
C LEU A 151 -1.81 -11.26 -14.33
N ARG A 152 -0.67 -10.81 -14.86
CA ARG A 152 -0.40 -9.38 -15.10
C ARG A 152 -1.32 -8.81 -16.17
N SER A 153 -1.45 -9.52 -17.29
CA SER A 153 -2.35 -9.14 -18.38
C SER A 153 -3.82 -9.07 -17.93
N LEU A 154 -4.25 -10.02 -17.11
CA LEU A 154 -5.59 -10.02 -16.52
C LEU A 154 -5.80 -8.84 -15.56
N GLU A 155 -4.78 -8.46 -14.79
CA GLU A 155 -4.89 -7.29 -13.91
C GLU A 155 -5.05 -5.99 -14.72
N ASP A 156 -4.25 -5.81 -15.77
CA ASP A 156 -4.29 -4.60 -16.61
C ASP A 156 -5.65 -4.46 -17.31
N SER A 157 -6.14 -5.53 -17.93
CA SER A 157 -7.48 -5.55 -18.54
C SER A 157 -8.59 -5.30 -17.52
N SER A 158 -8.53 -5.95 -16.35
CA SER A 158 -9.48 -5.73 -15.25
C SER A 158 -9.41 -4.30 -14.69
N ARG A 159 -8.26 -3.64 -14.74
CA ARG A 159 -8.09 -2.24 -14.31
C ARG A 159 -8.77 -1.31 -15.31
N GLU A 160 -8.54 -1.51 -16.60
CA GLU A 160 -9.17 -0.73 -17.66
C GLU A 160 -10.70 -0.85 -17.62
N GLU A 161 -11.23 -2.08 -17.52
CA GLU A 161 -12.68 -2.33 -17.41
C GLU A 161 -13.30 -1.63 -16.19
N ARG A 162 -12.61 -1.66 -15.04
CA ARG A 162 -13.06 -0.95 -13.83
C ARG A 162 -13.08 0.56 -14.02
N GLU A 163 -12.07 1.15 -14.67
CA GLU A 163 -12.04 2.59 -14.94
C GLU A 163 -13.13 3.03 -15.89
N VAL A 164 -13.40 2.25 -16.94
CA VAL A 164 -14.51 2.51 -17.87
C VAL A 164 -15.84 2.43 -17.12
N THR A 165 -16.03 1.38 -16.32
CA THR A 165 -17.26 1.17 -15.54
C THR A 165 -17.46 2.28 -14.51
N LEU A 166 -16.43 2.69 -13.79
CA LEU A 166 -16.51 3.78 -12.82
C LEU A 166 -16.85 5.12 -13.49
N ARG A 167 -16.24 5.42 -14.65
CA ARG A 167 -16.58 6.62 -15.43
C ARG A 167 -18.05 6.61 -15.86
N ARG A 168 -18.53 5.47 -16.34
CA ARG A 168 -19.94 5.28 -16.71
C ARG A 168 -20.86 5.49 -15.51
N LEU A 169 -20.60 4.81 -14.38
CA LEU A 169 -21.41 4.90 -13.17
C LEU A 169 -21.42 6.31 -12.57
N LYS A 170 -20.29 7.02 -12.59
CA LYS A 170 -20.21 8.43 -12.16
C LYS A 170 -21.10 9.32 -13.03
N LYS A 171 -21.01 9.18 -14.35
CA LYS A 171 -21.84 9.94 -15.29
C LYS A 171 -23.32 9.62 -15.10
N GLU A 172 -23.69 8.34 -14.95
CA GLU A 172 -25.07 7.94 -14.69
C GLU A 172 -25.61 8.50 -13.36
N ALA A 173 -24.77 8.57 -12.32
CA ALA A 173 -25.13 9.20 -11.06
C ALA A 173 -25.30 10.72 -11.21
N GLU A 174 -24.36 11.40 -11.89
CA GLU A 174 -24.46 12.82 -12.23
C GLU A 174 -25.75 13.14 -13.00
N ASP A 175 -26.05 12.38 -14.05
CA ASP A 175 -27.25 12.55 -14.88
C ASP A 175 -28.53 12.36 -14.04
N ARG A 176 -28.55 11.40 -13.12
CA ARG A 176 -29.66 11.21 -12.18
C ARG A 176 -29.84 12.41 -11.25
N PHE A 177 -28.76 12.95 -10.69
CA PHE A 177 -28.83 14.14 -9.84
C PHE A 177 -29.30 15.36 -10.62
N LEU A 178 -28.77 15.60 -11.82
CA LEU A 178 -29.16 16.73 -12.67
C LEU A 178 -30.60 16.59 -13.21
N GLY A 179 -31.08 15.36 -13.36
CA GLY A 179 -32.47 15.06 -13.72
C GLY A 179 -33.48 15.50 -12.65
N THR A 180 -33.07 15.66 -11.39
CA THR A 180 -33.94 16.20 -10.32
C THR A 180 -34.06 17.72 -10.32
N LEU A 181 -33.14 18.42 -10.99
CA LEU A 181 -33.12 19.87 -11.07
C LEU A 181 -34.11 20.39 -12.12
N THR A 182 -34.55 21.64 -11.97
CA THR A 182 -35.25 22.35 -13.04
C THR A 182 -34.27 22.77 -14.15
N GLU A 183 -34.80 23.14 -15.31
CA GLU A 183 -33.96 23.59 -16.43
C GLU A 183 -33.12 24.82 -16.10
N SER A 184 -33.70 25.81 -15.41
CA SER A 184 -32.96 27.00 -14.97
C SER A 184 -31.83 26.68 -13.98
N GLN A 185 -32.05 25.70 -13.09
CA GLN A 185 -31.04 25.22 -12.14
C GLN A 185 -29.91 24.46 -12.85
N ARG A 186 -30.21 23.67 -13.88
CA ARG A 186 -29.18 23.00 -14.71
C ARG A 186 -28.33 23.99 -15.50
N GLN A 187 -28.94 25.04 -16.05
CA GLN A 187 -28.21 26.09 -16.76
C GLN A 187 -27.27 26.86 -15.82
N GLU A 188 -27.73 27.20 -14.62
CA GLU A 188 -26.89 27.84 -13.61
C GLU A 188 -25.76 26.92 -13.14
N TRP A 189 -26.04 25.63 -12.92
CA TRP A 189 -25.00 24.63 -12.61
C TRP A 189 -23.94 24.52 -13.72
N THR A 190 -24.37 24.53 -14.98
CA THR A 190 -23.47 24.48 -16.15
C THR A 190 -22.61 25.74 -16.25
N ARG A 191 -23.21 26.91 -15.97
CA ARG A 191 -22.52 28.20 -15.87
C ARG A 191 -21.47 28.21 -14.76
N LEU A 192 -21.80 27.69 -13.57
CA LEU A 192 -20.88 27.58 -12.43
C LEU A 192 -19.69 26.66 -12.70
N LEU A 193 -19.88 25.61 -13.51
CA LEU A 193 -18.81 24.70 -13.95
C LEU A 193 -17.91 25.28 -15.05
N GLY A 194 -18.16 26.50 -15.52
CA GLY A 194 -17.37 27.15 -16.58
C GLY A 194 -17.48 26.46 -17.95
N LYS A 195 -18.46 25.56 -18.13
CA LYS A 195 -18.75 24.90 -19.41
C LYS A 195 -19.72 25.77 -20.21
N THR A 196 -19.30 26.96 -20.63
CA THR A 196 -20.09 27.76 -21.57
C THR A 196 -20.05 27.08 -22.94
N THR A 197 -21.08 26.29 -23.25
CA THR A 197 -21.53 26.04 -24.62
C THR A 197 -21.83 27.37 -25.29
N ASP A 198 -21.48 27.45 -26.58
CA ASP A 198 -21.59 28.59 -27.49
C ASP A 198 -22.70 29.59 -27.17
N ILE A 199 -22.29 30.84 -26.95
CA ILE A 199 -23.17 32.00 -27.08
C ILE A 199 -23.44 32.13 -28.59
N PRO A 200 -24.69 31.99 -29.08
CA PRO A 200 -24.97 32.28 -30.48
C PRO A 200 -24.67 33.75 -30.72
N LYS A 201 -23.81 34.05 -31.70
CA LYS A 201 -23.69 35.41 -32.23
C LYS A 201 -25.03 35.74 -32.89
N GLU A 202 -25.79 36.65 -32.29
CA GLU A 202 -26.84 37.36 -33.00
C GLU A 202 -26.19 38.12 -34.16
N GLU A 203 -26.59 37.77 -35.38
CA GLU A 203 -26.32 38.55 -36.59
C GLU A 203 -27.18 39.82 -36.55
N GLU A 204 -26.54 40.98 -36.52
CA GLU A 204 -27.08 42.26 -36.99
C GLU A 204 -26.23 42.78 -38.15
#